data_AF-A0A843JUL5-F1
#
_entry.id   AF-A0A843JUL5-F1
#
_cell.length_a   1.000
_cell.length_b   1.000
_cell.length_c   1.000
_cell.angle_alpha   90.00
_cell.angle_beta   90.00
_cell.angle_gamma   90.00
#
_symmetry.space_group_name_H-M   'P 1'
#
loop_
_entity.id
_entity.type
_entity.pdbx_description
1 polymer ?
#
loop_
_entity_poly.entity_id
_entity_poly.type
_entity_poly.pdbx_seq_one_letter_code
_entity_poly.pdbx_strand_id
1 'polypeptide(L)'
;GTDGSGYKNLIVPNGGLRNRYDVNAKEIDDGSGSIRTENNLYMNGPEIFNFTIKAVPVVVNQCLEKNKTNLDEINYVIFHQANLFMIEYLRKKIKIPKEKFYIDMLYTGNTVSATIPIALKNCIDSGVVKKGDKILLVGYGVGYSWGATIVKI
;
A
#
# COMPACT_ATOMS: atom_id res chain seq x y z
N GLY A 1 10.75 0.22 6.54
CA GLY A 1 12.02 0.31 5.81
C GLY A 1 11.85 1.22 4.61
N THR A 2 12.94 1.78 4.11
CA THR A 2 12.99 2.46 2.82
C THR A 2 14.38 2.30 2.23
N ASP A 3 14.47 2.15 0.91
CA ASP A 3 15.75 1.88 0.23
C ASP A 3 16.02 2.76 -1.00
N GLY A 4 15.03 3.52 -1.49
CA GLY A 4 15.22 4.43 -2.64
C GLY A 4 15.40 3.72 -4.00
N SER A 5 15.65 2.40 -4.00
CA SER A 5 16.20 1.68 -5.15
C SER A 5 15.24 1.62 -6.34
N GLY A 6 13.94 1.61 -6.04
CA GLY A 6 12.84 1.54 -6.99
C GLY A 6 12.28 2.87 -7.45
N TYR A 7 12.93 4.02 -7.19
CA TYR A 7 12.36 5.34 -7.47
C TYR A 7 11.81 5.48 -8.91
N LYS A 8 12.53 4.94 -9.90
CA LYS A 8 12.14 5.00 -11.33
C LYS A 8 10.86 4.22 -11.65
N ASN A 9 10.45 3.29 -10.78
CA ASN A 9 9.26 2.46 -10.97
C ASN A 9 7.98 3.15 -10.49
N LEU A 10 8.07 4.26 -9.76
CA LEU A 10 6.93 5.09 -9.39
C LEU A 10 7.41 6.52 -9.15
N ILE A 11 7.25 7.38 -10.16
CA ILE A 11 7.86 8.72 -10.19
C ILE A 11 7.02 9.68 -11.05
N VAL A 12 7.08 10.97 -10.74
CA VAL A 12 6.79 12.04 -11.70
C VAL A 12 8.15 12.59 -12.16
N PRO A 13 8.62 12.28 -13.39
CA PRO A 13 9.97 12.64 -13.80
C PRO A 13 10.24 14.14 -13.82
N ASN A 14 9.27 14.95 -14.26
CA ASN A 14 9.35 16.40 -14.38
C ASN A 14 8.42 17.12 -13.37
N GLY A 15 8.62 18.43 -13.21
CA GLY A 15 7.78 19.31 -12.38
C GLY A 15 8.39 19.69 -11.03
N GLY A 16 9.53 19.10 -10.67
CA GLY A 16 10.29 19.45 -9.47
C GLY A 16 11.44 20.42 -9.74
N LEU A 17 12.34 20.56 -8.76
CA LEU A 17 13.57 21.35 -8.92
C LEU A 17 14.65 20.61 -9.71
N ARG A 18 14.72 19.27 -9.60
CA ARG A 18 15.70 18.45 -10.32
C ARG A 18 15.48 18.53 -11.84
N ASN A 19 14.24 18.28 -12.25
CA ASN A 19 13.77 18.42 -13.62
C ASN A 19 12.56 19.36 -13.59
N ARG A 20 12.70 20.52 -14.22
CA ARG A 20 11.61 21.49 -14.33
C ARG A 20 10.48 20.92 -15.18
N TYR A 21 9.29 21.48 -15.03
CA TYR A 21 8.17 21.17 -15.91
C TYR A 21 8.53 21.53 -17.35
N ASP A 22 8.30 20.60 -18.28
CA ASP A 22 8.57 20.82 -19.70
C ASP A 22 7.25 20.97 -20.47
N VAL A 23 6.97 22.18 -20.94
CA VAL A 23 5.74 22.47 -21.71
C VAL A 23 5.71 21.75 -23.06
N ASN A 24 6.86 21.32 -23.57
CA ASN A 24 7.01 20.60 -24.84
C ASN A 24 7.34 19.12 -24.62
N ALA A 25 7.03 18.56 -23.43
CA ALA A 25 7.35 17.18 -23.10
C ALA A 25 6.76 16.22 -24.12
N LYS A 26 7.59 15.31 -24.64
CA LYS A 26 7.20 14.33 -25.65
C LYS A 26 6.10 13.42 -25.12
N GLU A 27 5.08 13.20 -25.95
CA GLU A 27 4.05 12.20 -25.72
C GLU A 27 4.62 10.79 -25.79
N ILE A 28 4.20 9.97 -24.83
CA ILE A 28 4.57 8.57 -24.65
C ILE A 28 3.27 7.78 -24.61
N ASP A 29 3.08 6.92 -25.59
CA ASP A 29 2.08 5.86 -25.56
C ASP A 29 2.72 4.63 -24.89
N ASP A 30 2.15 4.20 -23.78
CA ASP A 30 2.60 3.03 -23.04
C ASP A 30 1.83 1.75 -23.40
N GLY A 31 1.04 1.79 -24.48
CA GLY A 31 0.25 0.66 -24.96
C GLY A 31 -1.01 0.38 -24.12
N SER A 32 -1.30 1.21 -23.10
CA SER A 32 -2.51 1.10 -22.28
C SER A 32 -3.72 1.83 -22.88
N GLY A 33 -3.55 2.49 -24.04
CA GLY A 33 -4.55 3.38 -24.62
C GLY A 33 -4.58 4.77 -23.96
N SER A 34 -3.64 5.06 -23.07
CA SER A 34 -3.43 6.38 -22.47
C SER A 34 -2.14 7.00 -23.02
N ILE A 35 -2.22 8.28 -23.39
CA ILE A 35 -1.04 9.07 -23.73
C ILE A 35 -0.59 9.81 -22.46
N ARG A 36 0.70 9.74 -22.15
CA ARG A 36 1.30 10.45 -21.03
C ARG A 36 2.57 11.17 -21.46
N THR A 37 3.08 12.04 -20.60
CA THR A 37 4.39 12.66 -20.75
C THR A 37 5.25 12.38 -19.52
N GLU A 38 6.50 12.84 -19.54
CA GLU A 38 7.36 12.85 -18.35
C GLU A 38 6.90 13.85 -17.27
N ASN A 39 5.90 14.69 -17.55
CA ASN A 39 5.26 15.54 -16.54
C ASN A 39 4.20 14.80 -15.72
N ASN A 40 3.84 13.58 -16.09
CA ASN A 40 2.80 12.80 -15.43
C ASN A 40 3.38 11.71 -14.53
N LEU A 41 2.55 11.16 -13.65
CA LEU A 41 2.91 10.00 -12.84
C LEU A 41 3.16 8.79 -13.75
N TYR A 42 4.33 8.19 -13.59
CA TYR A 42 4.66 6.89 -14.16
C TYR A 42 4.67 5.83 -13.06
N MET A 43 4.11 4.66 -13.36
CA MET A 43 4.15 3.49 -12.49
C MET A 43 4.45 2.22 -13.29
N ASN A 44 5.50 1.50 -12.91
CA ASN A 44 5.78 0.15 -13.38
C ASN A 44 5.06 -0.88 -12.48
N GLY A 45 3.82 -1.22 -12.83
CA GLY A 45 2.98 -2.14 -12.05
C GLY A 45 3.63 -3.48 -11.68
N PRO A 46 4.24 -4.21 -12.64
CA PRO A 46 4.98 -5.44 -12.36
C PRO A 46 6.08 -5.29 -11.31
N GLU A 47 6.88 -4.23 -11.39
CA GLU A 47 7.96 -3.98 -10.42
C GLU A 47 7.42 -3.60 -9.03
N ILE A 48 6.33 -2.82 -8.98
CA ILE A 48 5.62 -2.52 -7.72
C ILE A 48 5.08 -3.81 -7.09
N PHE A 49 4.50 -4.71 -7.89
CA PHE A 49 4.02 -6.00 -7.43
C PHE A 49 5.16 -6.86 -6.86
N ASN A 50 6.24 -7.03 -7.64
CA ASN A 50 7.41 -7.80 -7.24
C ASN A 50 8.06 -7.31 -5.94
N PHE A 51 8.17 -6.00 -5.77
CA PHE A 51 8.63 -5.40 -4.52
C PHE A 51 7.68 -5.74 -3.36
N THR A 52 6.39 -5.48 -3.55
CA THR A 52 5.39 -5.59 -2.50
C THR A 52 5.30 -7.02 -1.94
N ILE A 53 5.29 -8.02 -2.82
CA ILE A 53 5.20 -9.43 -2.40
C ILE A 53 6.47 -9.95 -1.71
N LYS A 54 7.61 -9.23 -1.84
CA LYS A 54 8.86 -9.55 -1.15
C LYS A 54 8.94 -8.83 0.20
N ALA A 55 8.66 -7.53 0.24
CA ALA A 55 8.85 -6.69 1.42
C ALA A 55 7.74 -6.83 2.47
N VAL A 56 6.47 -6.96 2.05
CA VAL A 56 5.32 -6.91 2.97
C VAL A 56 5.28 -8.10 3.93
N PRO A 57 5.47 -9.37 3.51
CA PRO A 57 5.50 -10.49 4.46
C PRO A 57 6.59 -10.35 5.52
N VAL A 58 7.77 -9.85 5.12
CA VAL A 58 8.91 -9.63 6.02
C VAL A 58 8.57 -8.59 7.08
N VAL A 59 8.02 -7.43 6.69
CA VAL A 59 7.71 -6.37 7.67
C VAL A 59 6.56 -6.77 8.61
N VAL A 60 5.60 -7.57 8.13
CA VAL A 60 4.54 -8.12 8.98
C VAL A 60 5.13 -9.03 10.06
N ASN A 61 5.97 -9.99 9.68
CA ASN A 61 6.61 -10.89 10.64
C ASN A 61 7.47 -10.12 11.66
N GLN A 62 8.29 -9.19 11.19
CA GLN A 62 9.10 -8.33 12.07
C GLN A 62 8.24 -7.53 13.06
N CYS A 63 7.08 -7.03 12.62
CA CYS A 63 6.16 -6.30 13.49
C CYS A 63 5.58 -7.20 14.58
N LEU A 64 5.14 -8.40 14.22
CA LEU A 64 4.60 -9.39 15.16
C LEU A 64 5.67 -9.84 16.17
N GLU A 65 6.86 -10.18 15.69
CA GLU A 65 8.01 -10.59 16.50
C GLU A 65 8.41 -9.50 17.50
N LYS A 66 8.53 -8.24 17.04
CA LYS A 66 8.89 -7.10 17.89
C LYS A 66 7.87 -6.88 19.02
N ASN A 67 6.60 -7.18 18.76
CA ASN A 67 5.52 -7.06 19.74
C ASN A 67 5.26 -8.37 20.52
N LYS A 68 6.08 -9.42 20.31
CA LYS A 68 5.95 -10.72 20.96
C LYS A 68 4.53 -11.31 20.84
N THR A 69 3.93 -11.16 19.67
CA THR A 69 2.56 -11.61 19.35
C THR A 69 2.59 -12.42 18.06
N ASN A 70 1.46 -13.02 17.69
CA ASN A 70 1.27 -13.74 16.42
C ASN A 70 -0.02 -13.26 15.72
N LEU A 71 -0.29 -13.77 14.51
CA LEU A 71 -1.49 -13.42 13.73
C LEU A 71 -2.79 -13.90 14.39
N ASP A 72 -2.76 -14.93 15.24
CA ASP A 72 -3.96 -15.45 15.91
C ASP A 72 -4.47 -14.45 16.96
N GLU A 73 -3.56 -13.72 17.60
CA GLU A 73 -3.87 -12.64 18.54
C GLU A 73 -4.28 -11.31 17.89
N ILE A 74 -4.14 -11.17 16.57
CA ILE A 74 -4.61 -9.98 15.84
C ILE A 74 -6.10 -10.17 15.51
N ASN A 75 -6.91 -9.17 15.84
CA ASN A 75 -8.34 -9.17 15.54
C ASN A 75 -8.58 -8.83 14.06
N TYR A 76 -7.93 -7.75 13.58
CA TYR A 76 -8.08 -7.29 12.21
C TYR A 76 -6.76 -6.84 11.58
N VAL A 77 -6.66 -7.01 10.27
CA VAL A 77 -5.53 -6.55 9.46
C VAL A 77 -6.04 -5.58 8.39
N ILE A 78 -5.42 -4.41 8.32
CA ILE A 78 -5.72 -3.37 7.34
C ILE A 78 -4.45 -3.05 6.57
N PHE A 79 -4.44 -3.36 5.28
CA PHE A 79 -3.35 -2.98 4.38
C PHE A 79 -3.62 -1.62 3.74
N HIS A 80 -2.56 -1.00 3.20
CA HIS A 80 -2.70 0.00 2.15
C HIS A 80 -3.61 -0.55 1.05
N GLN A 81 -4.62 0.22 0.69
CA GLN A 81 -5.66 -0.18 -0.25
C GLN A 81 -5.22 0.12 -1.69
N ALA A 82 -4.25 -0.64 -2.20
CA ALA A 82 -3.65 -0.40 -3.51
C ALA A 82 -4.56 -0.80 -4.68
N ASN A 83 -4.98 -2.05 -4.70
CA ASN A 83 -6.00 -2.64 -5.58
C ASN A 83 -6.38 -4.02 -5.03
N LEU A 84 -7.57 -4.51 -5.40
CA LEU A 84 -8.11 -5.77 -4.86
C LEU A 84 -7.20 -6.97 -5.15
N PHE A 85 -6.61 -7.03 -6.34
CA PHE A 85 -5.71 -8.11 -6.73
C PHE A 85 -4.47 -8.21 -5.82
N MET A 86 -3.80 -7.09 -5.58
CA MET A 86 -2.62 -7.00 -4.72
C MET A 86 -2.94 -7.42 -3.29
N ILE A 87 -3.98 -6.83 -2.68
CA ILE A 87 -4.28 -7.04 -1.26
C ILE A 87 -4.72 -8.49 -1.00
N GLU A 88 -5.49 -9.09 -1.90
CA GLU A 88 -5.87 -10.51 -1.80
C GLU A 88 -4.68 -11.44 -1.99
N TYR A 89 -3.78 -11.12 -2.93
CA TYR A 89 -2.56 -11.91 -3.13
C TYR A 89 -1.70 -11.91 -1.85
N LEU A 90 -1.46 -10.74 -1.27
CA LEU A 90 -0.71 -10.61 -0.02
C LEU A 90 -1.40 -11.31 1.15
N ARG A 91 -2.71 -11.15 1.30
CA ARG A 91 -3.51 -11.82 2.34
C ARG A 91 -3.31 -13.33 2.29
N LYS A 92 -3.41 -13.93 1.09
CA LYS A 92 -3.17 -15.37 0.88
C LYS A 92 -1.73 -15.76 1.20
N LYS A 93 -0.75 -14.97 0.73
CA LYS A 93 0.68 -15.24 0.95
C LYS A 93 1.06 -15.23 2.43
N ILE A 94 0.46 -14.35 3.21
CA ILE A 94 0.69 -14.20 4.67
C ILE A 94 -0.25 -15.12 5.48
N LYS A 95 -1.17 -15.83 4.81
CA LYS A 95 -2.16 -16.73 5.41
C LYS A 95 -3.10 -16.04 6.40
N ILE A 96 -3.49 -14.81 6.10
CA ILE A 96 -4.45 -14.06 6.92
C ILE A 96 -5.86 -14.58 6.60
N PRO A 97 -6.64 -15.01 7.61
CA PRO A 97 -8.03 -15.42 7.42
C PRO A 97 -8.88 -14.29 6.83
N LYS A 98 -9.87 -14.62 5.98
CA LYS A 98 -10.67 -13.60 5.26
C LYS A 98 -11.46 -12.73 6.23
N GLU A 99 -11.97 -13.34 7.29
CA GLU A 99 -12.74 -12.72 8.37
C GLU A 99 -11.92 -11.73 9.22
N LYS A 100 -10.59 -11.83 9.21
CA LYS A 100 -9.68 -10.90 9.87
C LYS A 100 -9.16 -9.81 8.94
N PHE A 101 -9.51 -9.82 7.65
CA PHE A 101 -8.94 -8.91 6.65
C PHE A 101 -9.97 -7.90 6.16
N TYR A 102 -9.72 -6.62 6.40
CA TYR A 102 -10.66 -5.56 6.05
C TYR A 102 -10.29 -4.91 4.70
N ILE A 103 -11.29 -4.80 3.81
CA ILE A 103 -11.18 -4.20 2.48
C ILE A 103 -12.21 -3.07 2.40
N ASP A 104 -11.74 -1.86 2.08
CA ASP A 104 -12.56 -0.63 2.13
C ASP A 104 -12.51 0.19 0.83
N MET A 105 -11.95 -0.39 -0.23
CA MET A 105 -11.61 0.38 -1.42
C MET A 105 -12.65 0.40 -2.53
N LEU A 106 -13.81 -0.25 -2.32
CA LEU A 106 -14.84 -0.40 -3.34
C LEU A 106 -15.36 0.95 -3.87
N TYR A 107 -15.44 1.96 -3.00
CA TYR A 107 -16.01 3.27 -3.34
C TYR A 107 -14.98 4.40 -3.41
N THR A 108 -13.77 4.21 -2.85
CA THR A 108 -12.76 5.27 -2.71
C THR A 108 -11.49 5.01 -3.54
N GLY A 109 -11.26 3.77 -3.98
CA GLY A 109 -10.06 3.40 -4.70
C GLY A 109 -8.77 3.58 -3.88
N ASN A 110 -7.66 3.86 -4.57
CA ASN A 110 -6.36 4.10 -3.95
C ASN A 110 -6.17 5.60 -3.66
N THR A 111 -6.26 5.99 -2.39
CA THR A 111 -6.08 7.36 -1.88
C THR A 111 -4.67 7.59 -1.30
N VAL A 112 -3.68 6.83 -1.77
CA VAL A 112 -2.26 6.93 -1.38
C VAL A 112 -2.11 6.78 0.15
N SER A 113 -1.61 7.80 0.85
CA SER A 113 -1.35 7.75 2.29
C SER A 113 -2.63 7.69 3.13
N ALA A 114 -3.77 8.11 2.57
CA ALA A 114 -5.04 8.16 3.28
C ALA A 114 -5.79 6.81 3.30
N THR A 115 -5.35 5.79 2.55
CA THR A 115 -6.10 4.53 2.44
C THR A 115 -6.28 3.82 3.78
N ILE A 116 -5.24 3.83 4.63
CA ILE A 116 -5.26 3.16 5.93
C ILE A 116 -6.16 3.92 6.92
N PRO A 117 -5.99 5.25 7.13
CA PRO A 117 -6.86 5.97 8.06
C PRO A 117 -8.32 6.00 7.62
N ILE A 118 -8.61 6.08 6.31
CA ILE A 118 -9.99 5.97 5.80
C ILE A 118 -10.57 4.59 6.15
N ALA A 119 -9.86 3.51 5.82
CA ALA A 119 -10.32 2.15 6.12
C ALA A 119 -10.49 1.92 7.63
N LEU A 120 -9.58 2.43 8.46
CA LEU A 120 -9.69 2.33 9.91
C LEU A 120 -10.89 3.11 10.45
N LYS A 121 -11.15 4.32 9.93
CA LYS A 121 -12.33 5.10 10.33
C LYS A 121 -13.62 4.39 9.97
N ASN A 122 -13.71 3.88 8.74
CA ASN A 122 -14.89 3.18 8.25
C ASN A 122 -15.15 1.87 9.00
N CYS A 123 -14.10 1.13 9.37
CA CYS A 123 -14.28 -0.11 10.15
C CYS A 123 -14.72 0.16 11.61
N ILE A 124 -14.30 1.28 12.19
CA ILE A 124 -14.76 1.73 13.52
C ILE A 124 -16.22 2.18 13.45
N ASP A 125 -16.57 3.01 12.46
CA ASP A 125 -17.94 3.55 12.32
C ASP A 125 -18.98 2.46 12.03
N SER A 126 -18.57 1.42 11.30
CA SER A 126 -19.42 0.25 11.01
C SER A 126 -19.49 -0.77 12.16
N GLY A 127 -18.75 -0.56 13.25
CA GLY A 127 -18.73 -1.45 14.41
C GLY A 127 -18.05 -2.81 14.15
N VAL A 128 -17.33 -2.95 13.03
CA VAL A 128 -16.51 -4.12 12.72
C VAL A 128 -15.39 -4.24 13.76
N VAL A 129 -14.70 -3.13 14.00
CA VAL A 129 -13.68 -3.00 15.04
C VAL A 129 -14.30 -2.43 16.30
N LYS A 130 -13.89 -2.96 17.46
CA LYS A 130 -14.35 -2.54 18.78
C LYS A 130 -13.19 -2.12 19.67
N LYS A 131 -13.51 -1.34 20.71
CA LYS A 131 -12.56 -0.98 21.76
C LYS A 131 -11.94 -2.24 22.36
N GLY A 132 -10.63 -2.28 22.45
CA GLY A 132 -9.83 -3.40 22.92
C GLY A 132 -9.19 -4.24 21.81
N ASP A 133 -9.68 -4.14 20.56
CA ASP A 133 -9.17 -4.93 19.44
C ASP A 133 -7.74 -4.52 19.07
N LYS A 134 -6.89 -5.52 18.79
CA LYS A 134 -5.56 -5.35 18.20
C LYS A 134 -5.66 -5.35 16.68
N ILE A 135 -5.21 -4.28 16.04
CA ILE A 135 -5.24 -4.11 14.59
C ILE A 135 -3.83 -4.00 14.04
N LEU A 136 -3.48 -4.86 13.09
CA LEU A 136 -2.25 -4.76 12.32
C LEU A 136 -2.48 -3.85 11.10
N LEU A 137 -1.78 -2.72 11.05
CA LEU A 137 -1.80 -1.76 9.95
C LEU A 137 -0.53 -1.93 9.13
N VAL A 138 -0.64 -2.01 7.79
CA VAL A 138 0.52 -2.22 6.91
C VAL A 138 0.49 -1.28 5.71
N GLY A 139 1.47 -0.39 5.62
CA GLY A 139 1.66 0.53 4.50
C GLY A 139 2.84 0.14 3.62
N TYR A 140 2.73 0.36 2.31
CA TYR A 140 3.78 0.11 1.33
C TYR A 140 3.53 0.94 0.06
N GLY A 141 4.58 1.35 -0.64
CA GLY A 141 4.46 2.14 -1.86
C GLY A 141 5.76 2.83 -2.28
N VAL A 142 5.61 4.04 -2.82
CA VAL A 142 6.69 4.85 -3.40
C VAL A 142 7.87 5.04 -2.43
N GLY A 143 9.09 4.98 -2.99
CA GLY A 143 10.35 5.10 -2.27
C GLY A 143 11.43 4.21 -2.87
N TYR A 144 11.38 2.88 -2.75
CA TYR A 144 10.33 2.13 -2.07
C TYR A 144 10.31 2.39 -0.56
N SER A 145 9.12 2.37 0.01
CA SER A 145 8.91 2.58 1.44
C SER A 145 7.79 1.67 1.93
N TRP A 146 7.96 1.10 3.11
CA TRP A 146 6.99 0.20 3.74
C TRP A 146 7.11 0.22 5.25
N GLY A 147 6.02 -0.11 5.94
CA GLY A 147 5.96 -0.14 7.38
C GLY A 147 4.75 -0.92 7.88
N ALA A 148 4.86 -1.44 9.09
CA ALA A 148 3.75 -2.07 9.78
C ALA A 148 3.75 -1.63 11.24
N THR A 149 2.56 -1.51 11.81
CA THR A 149 2.37 -1.23 13.23
C THR A 149 1.14 -1.96 13.75
N ILE A 150 1.10 -2.20 15.05
CA ILE A 150 -0.07 -2.72 15.74
C ILE A 150 -0.64 -1.59 16.59
N VAL A 151 -1.95 -1.35 16.46
CA VAL A 151 -2.68 -0.41 17.31
C VAL A 151 -3.73 -1.17 18.12
N LYS A 152 -4.00 -0.70 19.33
CA LYS A 152 -5.12 -1.14 20.14
C LYS A 152 -6.13 -0.01 20.21
N ILE A 153 -7.36 -0.26 19.76
CA ILE A 153 -8.46 0.73 19.75
C ILE A 153 -9.08 0.89 21.14
#